data_AF-A0A2W6ZBW8-F1
#
_entry.id   AF-A0A2W6ZBW8-F1
#
_cell.length_a   1.000
_cell.length_b   1.000
_cell.length_c   1.000
_cell.angle_alpha   90.00
_cell.angle_beta   90.00
_cell.angle_gamma   90.00
#
_symmetry.space_group_name_H-M   'P 1'
#
loop_
_entity.id
_entity.type
_entity.pdbx_description
1 polymer ?
#
loop_
_entity_poly.entity_id
_entity_poly.type
_entity_poly.pdbx_seq_one_letter_code
_entity_poly.pdbx_strand_id
1 'polypeptide(L)'
;MVQPALTIASLLRDPLLREACGQWLREGRYELMDLGEEADPGAVLEERWDGFDAILLEQGLLSGETLRRLWSLGLVLPTVILGPVTGQLDFHAAEVHLAKDQLPQLSYSLDAAISRFLRRGQVAEPETASEAGIPQKWKFSDRLKERLGYLGVFYKRDPNRFFRNLSAPERGTLLQSLERTYRDLLISYFRDPAAANQALESFVNTVFFSDIPVTKTVEIHMDLIDEFWNLLKFKGRKNDFLRDYRLALMDVLAHLCEMYRRSLPPEPFFEKIEAVSGFTAARQEMC
;
A
#
# COMPACT_ATOMS: atom_id res chain seq x y z
N MET A 1 -6.22 -3.00 25.00
CA MET A 1 -5.16 -4.03 25.11
C MET A 1 -4.07 -3.71 24.11
N VAL A 2 -2.80 -3.92 24.48
CA VAL A 2 -1.60 -3.56 23.72
C VAL A 2 -1.54 -4.38 22.43
N GLN A 3 -1.31 -3.73 21.29
CA GLN A 3 -1.13 -4.42 20.01
C GLN A 3 0.07 -5.38 20.13
N PRO A 4 0.00 -6.61 19.59
CA PRO A 4 1.07 -7.59 19.76
C PRO A 4 2.37 -7.07 19.13
N ALA A 5 3.47 -7.13 19.89
CA ALA A 5 4.78 -6.70 19.43
C ALA A 5 5.24 -7.57 18.24
N LEU A 6 5.78 -6.97 17.17
CA LEU A 6 6.28 -7.64 15.97
C LEU A 6 7.77 -7.96 16.13
N THR A 7 8.17 -9.19 15.83
CA THR A 7 9.55 -9.66 16.01
C THR A 7 10.34 -9.46 14.72
N ILE A 8 11.39 -8.65 14.76
CA ILE A 8 12.24 -8.29 13.62
C ILE A 8 13.60 -8.99 13.74
N ALA A 9 13.97 -9.75 12.71
CA ALA A 9 15.33 -10.28 12.57
C ALA A 9 16.27 -9.17 12.05
N SER A 10 17.27 -8.79 12.84
CA SER A 10 18.29 -7.78 12.51
C SER A 10 19.56 -8.45 12.01
N LEU A 11 19.77 -8.40 10.69
CA LEU A 11 20.95 -8.91 9.98
C LEU A 11 21.83 -7.70 9.62
N LEU A 12 22.52 -7.15 10.61
CA LEU A 12 23.35 -5.95 10.48
C LEU A 12 24.75 -6.22 11.04
N ARG A 13 25.81 -5.96 10.28
CA ARG A 13 27.19 -6.10 10.78
C ARG A 13 27.70 -4.82 11.41
N ASP A 14 27.33 -3.68 10.85
CA ASP A 14 27.76 -2.36 11.36
C ASP A 14 27.16 -2.09 12.75
N PRO A 15 27.99 -1.99 13.82
CA PRO A 15 27.52 -1.78 15.18
C PRO A 15 26.83 -0.41 15.37
N LEU A 16 27.25 0.63 14.62
CA LEU A 16 26.64 1.96 14.70
C LEU A 16 25.23 1.94 14.12
N LEU A 17 25.06 1.20 13.02
CA LEU A 17 23.78 1.03 12.37
C LEU A 17 22.81 0.22 13.25
N ARG A 18 23.31 -0.82 13.92
CA ARG A 18 22.54 -1.61 14.90
C ARG A 18 22.01 -0.75 16.04
N GLU A 19 22.89 0.04 16.65
CA GLU A 19 22.49 0.92 17.75
C GLU A 19 21.45 1.95 17.30
N ALA A 20 21.67 2.56 16.12
CA ALA A 20 20.72 3.51 15.55
C ALA A 20 19.35 2.85 15.26
N CYS A 21 19.32 1.67 14.64
CA CYS A 21 18.08 0.93 14.38
C CYS A 21 17.35 0.55 15.68
N GLY A 22 18.11 0.11 16.70
CA GLY A 22 17.56 -0.18 18.03
C GLY A 22 16.95 1.05 18.70
N GLN A 23 17.57 2.22 18.58
CA GLN A 23 17.03 3.48 19.11
C GLN A 23 15.71 3.87 18.43
N TRP A 24 15.64 3.79 17.09
CA TRP A 24 14.43 4.18 16.34
C TRP A 24 13.26 3.20 16.44
N LEU A 25 13.52 1.93 16.81
CA LEU A 25 12.48 0.91 16.97
C LEU A 25 11.97 0.77 18.40
N ARG A 26 12.69 1.30 19.40
CA ARG A 26 12.28 1.28 20.82
C ARG A 26 10.96 1.98 21.12
N GLU A 27 10.61 2.99 20.33
CA GLU A 27 9.35 3.73 20.50
C GLU A 27 8.15 3.03 19.85
N GLY A 28 8.40 1.97 19.08
CA GLY A 28 7.38 1.24 18.32
C GLY A 28 6.98 -0.09 18.95
N ARG A 29 6.15 -0.83 18.21
CA ARG A 29 5.63 -2.15 18.58
C ARG A 29 6.62 -3.27 18.23
N TYR A 30 7.91 -2.99 18.21
CA TYR A 30 8.90 -3.82 17.52
C TYR A 30 9.90 -4.42 18.51
N GLU A 31 10.07 -5.74 18.43
CA GLU A 31 11.11 -6.47 19.15
C GLU A 31 12.22 -6.83 18.17
N LEU A 32 13.41 -6.25 18.36
CA LEU A 32 14.56 -6.49 17.50
C LEU A 32 15.40 -7.64 18.04
N MET A 33 15.65 -8.65 17.21
CA MET A 33 16.52 -9.78 17.50
C MET A 33 17.74 -9.74 16.60
N ASP A 34 18.91 -9.46 17.18
CA ASP A 34 20.17 -9.38 16.45
C ASP A 34 20.69 -10.76 16.05
N LEU A 35 20.85 -10.95 14.74
CA LEU A 35 21.43 -12.11 14.10
C LEU A 35 22.75 -11.78 13.37
N GLY A 36 23.10 -10.50 13.27
CA GLY A 36 24.28 -10.04 12.52
C GLY A 36 25.65 -10.42 13.09
N GLU A 37 25.72 -10.87 14.35
CA GLU A 37 26.96 -11.36 14.99
C GLU A 37 27.20 -12.87 14.78
N GLU A 38 26.19 -13.59 14.27
CA GLU A 38 26.29 -15.02 14.03
C GLU A 38 27.22 -15.34 12.85
N ALA A 39 27.92 -16.47 12.94
CA ALA A 39 28.88 -16.90 11.91
C ALA A 39 28.19 -17.19 10.56
N ASP A 40 26.96 -17.71 10.59
CA ASP A 40 26.08 -17.87 9.44
C ASP A 40 24.67 -17.33 9.75
N PRO A 41 24.43 -16.03 9.49
CA PRO A 41 23.15 -15.41 9.80
C PRO A 41 22.01 -15.95 8.92
N GLY A 42 22.32 -16.59 7.78
CA GLY A 42 21.35 -17.25 6.92
C GLY A 42 20.83 -18.55 7.52
N ALA A 43 21.72 -19.39 8.06
CA ALA A 43 21.33 -20.65 8.70
C ALA A 43 20.45 -20.43 9.95
N VAL A 44 20.76 -19.42 10.77
CA VAL A 44 19.96 -19.10 11.97
C VAL A 44 18.57 -18.58 11.59
N LEU A 45 18.49 -17.82 10.49
CA LEU A 45 17.20 -17.39 9.94
C LEU A 45 16.36 -18.58 9.44
N GLU A 46 16.99 -19.59 8.83
CA GLU A 46 16.32 -20.83 8.42
C GLU A 46 15.78 -21.62 9.63
N GLU A 47 16.56 -21.76 10.71
CA GLU A 47 16.15 -22.50 11.91
C GLU A 47 15.03 -21.83 12.69
N ARG A 48 15.01 -20.50 12.76
CA ARG A 48 14.06 -19.71 13.56
C ARG A 48 13.05 -18.93 12.73
N TRP A 49 12.84 -19.33 11.47
CA TRP A 49 12.01 -18.60 10.52
C TRP A 49 10.58 -18.32 11.05
N ASP A 50 9.97 -19.30 11.73
CA ASP A 50 8.61 -19.18 12.29
C ASP A 50 8.52 -18.14 13.43
N GLY A 51 9.65 -17.69 13.98
CA GLY A 51 9.69 -16.69 15.04
C GLY A 51 9.61 -15.25 14.55
N PHE A 52 9.91 -14.98 13.28
CA PHE A 52 10.11 -13.62 12.76
C PHE A 52 8.95 -13.11 11.91
N ASP A 53 8.63 -11.83 12.06
CA ASP A 53 7.59 -11.12 11.29
C ASP A 53 8.16 -10.27 10.16
N ALA A 54 9.39 -9.78 10.32
CA ALA A 54 10.10 -9.01 9.31
C ALA A 54 11.62 -9.18 9.46
N ILE A 55 12.35 -8.84 8.39
CA ILE A 55 13.81 -8.88 8.33
C ILE A 55 14.32 -7.46 8.07
N LEU A 56 15.37 -7.07 8.80
CA LEU A 56 16.19 -5.91 8.53
C LEU A 56 17.55 -6.39 8.04
N LEU A 57 17.90 -6.09 6.80
CA LEU A 57 19.08 -6.63 6.13
C LEU A 57 20.03 -5.50 5.72
N GLU A 58 21.30 -5.59 6.13
CA GLU A 58 22.34 -4.72 5.57
C GLU A 58 22.68 -5.16 4.14
N GLN A 59 22.73 -4.21 3.21
CA GLN A 59 22.97 -4.53 1.80
C GLN A 59 24.34 -5.19 1.61
N GLY A 60 24.37 -6.30 0.88
CA GLY A 60 25.59 -7.08 0.63
C GLY A 60 26.02 -7.99 1.79
N LEU A 61 25.24 -8.06 2.88
CA LEU A 61 25.55 -8.95 4.00
C LEU A 61 25.34 -10.43 3.66
N LEU A 62 24.23 -10.75 3.01
CA LEU A 62 23.93 -12.11 2.57
C LEU A 62 24.47 -12.33 1.17
N SER A 63 25.12 -13.48 0.96
CA SER A 63 25.59 -13.87 -0.37
C SER A 63 24.39 -14.16 -1.29
N GLY A 64 24.57 -13.93 -2.59
CA GLY A 64 23.53 -14.25 -3.58
C GLY A 64 23.14 -15.74 -3.59
N GLU A 65 24.02 -16.63 -3.15
CA GLU A 65 23.73 -18.06 -3.00
C GLU A 65 22.82 -18.34 -1.80
N THR A 66 23.07 -17.70 -0.66
CA THR A 66 22.21 -17.78 0.54
C THR A 66 20.81 -17.23 0.25
N LEU A 67 20.72 -16.10 -0.46
CA LEU A 67 19.43 -15.51 -0.84
C LEU A 67 18.64 -16.43 -1.79
N ARG A 68 19.31 -17.05 -2.77
CA ARG A 68 18.68 -18.03 -3.66
C ARG A 68 18.24 -19.28 -2.90
N ARG A 69 19.02 -19.74 -1.93
CA ARG A 69 18.67 -20.87 -1.07
C ARG A 69 17.41 -20.57 -0.26
N LEU A 70 17.36 -19.45 0.45
CA LEU A 70 16.17 -18.99 1.19
C LEU A 70 14.94 -18.88 0.28
N TRP A 71 15.14 -18.34 -0.93
CA TRP A 71 14.07 -18.22 -1.91
C TRP A 71 13.56 -19.58 -2.42
N SER A 72 14.48 -20.53 -2.68
CA SER A 72 14.14 -21.89 -3.11
C SER A 72 13.40 -22.70 -2.03
N LEU A 73 13.66 -22.39 -0.76
CA LEU A 73 12.97 -22.98 0.39
C LEU A 73 11.62 -22.31 0.69
N GLY A 74 11.25 -21.25 -0.03
CA GLY A 74 10.00 -20.52 0.18
C GLY A 74 10.00 -19.63 1.44
N LEU A 75 11.16 -19.43 2.06
CA LEU A 75 11.35 -18.64 3.28
C LEU A 75 11.46 -17.16 2.94
N VAL A 76 10.32 -16.54 2.64
CA VAL A 76 10.23 -15.11 2.27
C VAL A 76 9.46 -14.35 3.34
N LEU A 77 10.13 -13.39 3.97
CA LEU A 77 9.56 -12.48 4.96
C LEU A 77 9.60 -11.03 4.46
N PRO A 78 8.71 -10.14 4.93
CA PRO A 78 8.81 -8.70 4.70
C PRO A 78 10.23 -8.22 5.05
N THR A 79 10.92 -7.59 4.11
CA THR A 79 12.34 -7.21 4.30
C THR A 79 12.57 -5.73 4.02
N VAL A 80 13.30 -5.08 4.92
CA VAL A 80 13.86 -3.74 4.74
C VAL A 80 15.36 -3.87 4.55
N ILE A 81 15.90 -3.32 3.45
CA ILE A 81 17.31 -3.38 3.09
C ILE A 81 17.96 -2.03 3.39
N LEU A 82 18.99 -2.02 4.23
CA LEU A 82 19.74 -0.85 4.60
C LEU A 82 20.96 -0.68 3.70
N GLY A 83 20.92 0.32 2.82
CA GLY A 83 21.95 0.56 1.82
C GLY A 83 21.57 1.64 0.81
N PRO A 84 22.48 2.00 -0.12
CA PRO A 84 22.13 2.89 -1.23
C PRO A 84 20.92 2.36 -2.01
N VAL A 85 19.97 3.25 -2.31
CA VAL A 85 18.81 2.94 -3.15
C VAL A 85 19.28 2.82 -4.61
N THR A 86 19.66 1.60 -5.01
CA THR A 86 20.22 1.31 -6.34
C THR A 86 19.15 0.96 -7.38
N GLY A 87 17.89 0.78 -6.95
CA GLY A 87 16.77 0.40 -7.82
C GLY A 87 16.81 -1.04 -8.33
N GLN A 88 17.79 -1.84 -7.89
CA GLN A 88 17.85 -3.28 -8.14
C GLN A 88 17.13 -4.06 -7.02
N LEU A 89 16.53 -5.19 -7.37
CA LEU A 89 15.93 -6.09 -6.40
C LEU A 89 17.02 -7.01 -5.85
N ASP A 90 17.27 -6.94 -4.55
CA ASP A 90 18.35 -7.66 -3.86
C ASP A 90 17.86 -9.00 -3.29
N PHE A 91 16.61 -9.09 -2.82
CA PHE A 91 16.06 -10.28 -2.18
C PHE A 91 14.69 -10.71 -2.74
N HIS A 92 13.69 -9.84 -2.71
CA HIS A 92 12.37 -10.15 -3.26
C HIS A 92 11.58 -8.91 -3.66
N ALA A 93 10.62 -9.09 -4.56
CA ALA A 93 9.97 -7.96 -5.21
C ALA A 93 9.12 -7.04 -4.29
N ALA A 94 8.89 -7.42 -3.03
CA ALA A 94 8.16 -6.64 -2.01
C ALA A 94 9.08 -5.88 -1.03
N GLU A 95 10.40 -5.98 -1.20
CA GLU A 95 11.37 -5.34 -0.32
C GLU A 95 11.29 -3.80 -0.37
N VAL A 96 11.76 -3.18 0.71
CA VAL A 96 11.87 -1.72 0.84
C VAL A 96 13.33 -1.39 1.10
N HIS A 97 13.91 -0.54 0.26
CA HIS A 97 15.26 -0.02 0.48
C HIS A 97 15.17 1.24 1.34
N LEU A 98 16.03 1.34 2.34
CA LEU A 98 16.15 2.50 3.20
C LEU A 98 17.62 2.92 3.30
N ALA A 99 17.89 4.16 2.96
CA ALA A 99 19.24 4.71 3.04
C ALA A 99 19.64 4.98 4.50
N LYS A 100 20.94 4.95 4.79
CA LYS A 100 21.48 5.11 6.17
C LYS A 100 21.14 6.48 6.79
N ASP A 101 20.90 7.50 5.97
CA ASP A 101 20.48 8.85 6.38
C ASP A 101 18.97 8.95 6.68
N GLN A 102 18.18 7.93 6.31
CA GLN A 102 16.72 7.90 6.46
C GLN A 102 16.25 6.96 7.58
N LEU A 103 17.14 6.52 8.46
CA LEU A 103 16.82 5.68 9.63
C LEU A 103 15.65 6.18 10.51
N PRO A 104 15.36 7.49 10.65
CA PRO A 104 14.15 7.94 11.34
C PRO A 104 12.83 7.42 10.75
N GLN A 105 12.83 6.99 9.47
CA GLN A 105 11.65 6.43 8.78
C GLN A 105 11.59 4.89 8.85
N LEU A 106 12.40 4.25 9.68
CA LEU A 106 12.53 2.80 9.75
C LEU A 106 11.21 2.12 10.13
N SER A 107 10.48 2.63 11.12
CA SER A 107 9.17 2.12 11.53
C SER A 107 8.16 2.14 10.37
N TYR A 108 8.04 3.27 9.69
CA TYR A 108 7.18 3.41 8.51
C TYR A 108 7.61 2.47 7.36
N SER A 109 8.91 2.31 7.16
CA SER A 109 9.46 1.45 6.11
C SER A 109 9.20 -0.03 6.37
N LEU A 110 9.22 -0.45 7.64
CA LEU A 110 8.82 -1.80 8.07
C LEU A 110 7.33 -2.03 7.86
N ASP A 111 6.47 -1.10 8.30
CA ASP A 111 5.03 -1.18 8.04
C ASP A 111 4.72 -1.22 6.54
N ALA A 112 5.46 -0.46 5.74
CA ALA A 112 5.36 -0.48 4.28
C ALA A 112 5.81 -1.82 3.68
N ALA A 113 6.91 -2.40 4.16
CA ALA A 113 7.40 -3.71 3.73
C ALA A 113 6.39 -4.81 4.04
N ILE A 114 5.86 -4.84 5.26
CA ILE A 114 4.82 -5.78 5.70
C ILE A 114 3.56 -5.62 4.85
N SER A 115 3.09 -4.38 4.65
CA SER A 115 1.91 -4.10 3.83
C SER A 115 2.10 -4.47 2.36
N ARG A 116 3.29 -4.25 1.79
CA ARG A 116 3.64 -4.66 0.41
C ARG A 116 3.65 -6.18 0.29
N PHE A 117 4.21 -6.88 1.28
CA PHE A 117 4.27 -8.33 1.30
C PHE A 117 2.87 -8.95 1.38
N LEU A 118 2.02 -8.49 2.30
CA LEU A 118 0.64 -8.97 2.46
C LEU A 118 -0.21 -8.74 1.20
N ARG A 119 -0.11 -7.55 0.57
CA ARG A 119 -0.84 -7.25 -0.68
C ARG A 119 -0.43 -8.18 -1.81
N ARG A 120 0.84 -8.57 -1.91
CA ARG A 120 1.31 -9.49 -2.96
C ARG A 120 1.01 -10.95 -2.67
N GLY A 121 0.95 -11.34 -1.40
CA GLY A 121 0.43 -12.64 -0.98
C GLY A 121 -0.99 -12.89 -1.49
N GLN A 122 -1.80 -11.84 -1.64
CA GLN A 122 -3.17 -11.89 -2.17
C GLN A 122 -3.28 -11.90 -3.70
N VAL A 123 -2.26 -11.41 -4.42
CA VAL A 123 -2.26 -11.30 -5.90
C VAL A 123 -1.67 -12.53 -6.58
N ALA A 124 -1.01 -13.42 -5.84
CA ALA A 124 -0.43 -14.64 -6.35
C ALA A 124 -1.44 -15.82 -6.39
N GLU A 125 -2.43 -15.74 -7.28
CA GLU A 125 -3.16 -16.90 -7.87
C GLU A 125 -3.65 -16.51 -9.28
N PRO A 126 -3.66 -17.42 -10.27
CA PRO A 126 -2.81 -18.59 -10.57
C PRO A 126 -1.86 -18.26 -11.76
N GLU A 127 -0.72 -18.92 -11.97
CA GLU A 127 -0.63 -19.88 -13.10
C GLU A 127 0.66 -20.74 -13.10
N THR A 128 1.57 -20.59 -12.15
CA THR A 128 2.79 -21.44 -12.10
C THR A 128 3.19 -21.76 -10.66
N ALA A 129 2.40 -22.59 -9.99
CA ALA A 129 2.74 -23.04 -8.65
C ALA A 129 3.14 -24.52 -8.70
N SER A 130 4.45 -24.76 -8.81
CA SER A 130 5.04 -26.06 -8.45
C SER A 130 4.74 -26.35 -6.98
N GLU A 131 4.28 -27.58 -6.74
CA GLU A 131 3.52 -28.05 -5.56
C GLU A 131 4.27 -28.13 -4.20
N ALA A 132 5.37 -27.39 -3.96
CA ALA A 132 6.17 -27.61 -2.74
C ALA A 132 6.24 -26.43 -1.73
N GLY A 133 5.90 -25.18 -2.10
CA GLY A 133 6.17 -24.00 -1.25
C GLY A 133 4.96 -23.14 -0.82
N ILE A 134 3.76 -23.48 -1.29
CA ILE A 134 2.53 -22.67 -1.12
C ILE A 134 1.95 -22.67 0.32
N PRO A 135 1.97 -23.78 1.11
CA PRO A 135 1.22 -23.82 2.37
C PRO A 135 1.80 -22.94 3.49
N GLN A 136 3.11 -22.65 3.48
CA GLN A 136 3.76 -21.85 4.53
C GLN A 136 3.55 -20.35 4.37
N LYS A 137 3.55 -19.84 3.13
CA LYS A 137 3.34 -18.41 2.81
C LYS A 137 1.94 -17.91 3.22
N TRP A 138 0.93 -18.78 3.10
CA TRP A 138 -0.46 -18.45 3.49
C TRP A 138 -0.65 -18.42 5.00
N LYS A 139 -0.12 -19.41 5.74
CA LYS A 139 -0.16 -19.43 7.22
C LYS A 139 0.51 -18.20 7.84
N PHE A 140 1.66 -17.78 7.29
CA PHE A 140 2.36 -16.60 7.76
C PHE A 140 1.58 -15.30 7.51
N SER A 141 0.99 -15.17 6.32
CA SER A 141 0.17 -14.00 5.97
C SER A 141 -1.04 -13.85 6.88
N ASP A 142 -1.66 -14.95 7.29
CA ASP A 142 -2.82 -14.93 8.17
C ASP A 142 -2.44 -14.64 9.63
N ARG A 143 -1.34 -15.21 10.13
CA ARG A 143 -0.76 -14.84 11.44
C ARG A 143 -0.44 -13.34 11.53
N LEU A 144 0.18 -12.78 10.49
CA LEU A 144 0.46 -11.34 10.41
C LEU A 144 -0.83 -10.53 10.43
N LYS A 145 -1.86 -10.91 9.66
CA LYS A 145 -3.14 -10.18 9.64
C LYS A 145 -3.85 -10.20 10.99
N GLU A 146 -3.83 -11.33 11.69
CA GLU A 146 -4.40 -11.46 13.04
C GLU A 146 -3.70 -10.50 14.02
N ARG A 147 -2.37 -10.42 13.97
CA ARG A 147 -1.57 -9.54 14.82
C ARG A 147 -1.70 -8.06 14.46
N LEU A 148 -1.95 -7.76 13.19
CA LEU A 148 -2.13 -6.41 12.67
C LEU A 148 -3.59 -5.92 12.81
N GLY A 149 -4.54 -6.82 13.08
CA GLY A 149 -5.93 -6.47 13.38
C GLY A 149 -6.69 -5.85 12.21
N TYR A 150 -6.47 -6.31 10.96
CA TYR A 150 -7.10 -5.78 9.74
C TYR A 150 -8.61 -6.10 9.58
N LEU A 151 -9.40 -6.04 10.65
CA LEU A 151 -10.85 -6.09 10.57
C LEU A 151 -11.39 -4.67 10.65
N GLY A 152 -11.93 -4.18 9.54
CA GLY A 152 -12.57 -2.88 9.51
C GLY A 152 -13.74 -2.82 8.55
N VAL A 153 -14.63 -1.85 8.79
CA VAL A 153 -15.83 -1.63 7.99
C VAL A 153 -15.45 -0.73 6.83
N PHE A 154 -15.44 -1.30 5.61
CA PHE A 154 -15.13 -0.55 4.39
C PHE A 154 -16.42 -0.04 3.73
N TYR A 155 -16.30 1.02 2.92
CA TYR A 155 -17.34 1.34 1.95
C TYR A 155 -17.62 0.12 1.08
N LYS A 156 -18.88 -0.34 1.06
CA LYS A 156 -19.32 -1.39 0.14
C LYS A 156 -19.33 -0.82 -1.27
N ARG A 157 -18.21 -1.01 -1.98
CA ARG A 157 -18.11 -0.73 -3.42
C ARG A 157 -18.51 -1.99 -4.18
N ASP A 158 -19.37 -1.85 -5.19
CA ASP A 158 -19.82 -2.96 -6.00
C ASP A 158 -18.73 -3.38 -7.00
N PRO A 159 -18.11 -4.56 -6.87
CA PRO A 159 -17.00 -4.95 -7.74
C PRO A 159 -17.39 -5.06 -9.21
N ASN A 160 -18.67 -5.36 -9.48
CA ASN A 160 -19.21 -5.45 -10.84
C ASN A 160 -19.21 -4.09 -11.57
N ARG A 161 -19.18 -2.97 -10.84
CA ARG A 161 -19.14 -1.61 -11.40
C ARG A 161 -17.72 -1.04 -11.54
N PHE A 162 -16.70 -1.82 -11.17
CA PHE A 162 -15.31 -1.42 -11.38
C PHE A 162 -14.99 -1.34 -12.86
N PHE A 163 -14.23 -0.32 -13.24
CA PHE A 163 -13.84 -0.06 -14.63
C PHE A 163 -13.25 -1.30 -15.32
N ARG A 164 -12.45 -2.08 -14.59
CA ARG A 164 -11.86 -3.36 -15.07
C ARG A 164 -12.87 -4.48 -15.34
N ASN A 165 -14.05 -4.43 -14.74
CA ASN A 165 -15.08 -5.46 -14.84
C ASN A 165 -16.23 -5.07 -15.78
N LEU A 166 -16.33 -3.79 -16.15
CA LEU A 166 -17.33 -3.30 -17.10
C LEU A 166 -17.05 -3.80 -18.53
N SER A 167 -18.11 -3.94 -19.32
CA SER A 167 -18.00 -4.25 -20.74
C SER A 167 -17.42 -3.07 -21.53
N ALA A 168 -16.85 -3.34 -22.73
CA ALA A 168 -16.30 -2.30 -23.60
C ALA A 168 -17.24 -1.10 -23.86
N PRO A 169 -18.55 -1.28 -24.18
CA PRO A 169 -19.45 -0.15 -24.38
C PRO A 169 -19.72 0.64 -23.09
N GLU A 170 -19.89 -0.03 -21.95
CA GLU A 170 -20.12 0.63 -20.66
C GLU A 170 -18.91 1.45 -20.22
N ARG A 171 -17.69 0.94 -20.46
CA ARG A 171 -16.44 1.69 -20.23
C ARG A 171 -16.41 2.98 -21.05
N GLY A 172 -16.79 2.91 -22.33
CA GLY A 172 -16.86 4.07 -23.20
C GLY A 172 -17.83 5.14 -22.68
N THR A 173 -19.04 4.71 -22.29
CA THR A 173 -20.06 5.62 -21.72
C THR A 173 -19.57 6.27 -20.41
N LEU A 174 -18.92 5.49 -19.55
CA LEU A 174 -18.38 5.99 -18.29
C LEU A 174 -17.27 7.02 -18.52
N LEU A 175 -16.34 6.75 -19.44
CA LEU A 175 -15.26 7.68 -19.78
C LEU A 175 -15.80 8.97 -20.39
N GLN A 176 -16.76 8.88 -21.31
CA GLN A 176 -17.40 10.08 -21.88
C GLN A 176 -18.12 10.92 -20.82
N SER A 177 -18.77 10.27 -19.86
CA SER A 177 -19.38 10.97 -18.71
C SER A 177 -18.32 11.68 -17.86
N LEU A 178 -17.19 11.02 -17.59
CA LEU A 178 -16.09 11.59 -16.82
C LEU A 178 -15.43 12.76 -17.54
N GLU A 179 -15.15 12.63 -18.83
CA GLU A 179 -14.63 13.72 -19.67
C GLU A 179 -15.56 14.92 -19.67
N ARG A 180 -16.87 14.70 -19.76
CA ARG A 180 -17.87 15.77 -19.68
C ARG A 180 -17.82 16.48 -18.33
N THR A 181 -17.89 15.73 -17.23
CA THR A 181 -17.85 16.32 -15.88
C THR A 181 -16.53 17.04 -15.62
N TYR A 182 -15.41 16.48 -16.09
CA TYR A 182 -14.09 17.12 -15.95
C TYR A 182 -13.97 18.39 -16.81
N ARG A 183 -14.55 18.38 -18.02
CA ARG A 183 -14.63 19.57 -18.87
C ARG A 183 -15.44 20.68 -18.17
N ASP A 184 -16.59 20.33 -17.58
CA ASP A 184 -17.43 21.26 -16.83
C ASP A 184 -16.69 21.83 -15.60
N LEU A 185 -15.91 20.99 -14.91
CA LEU A 185 -14.99 21.39 -13.84
C LEU A 185 -13.98 22.43 -14.35
N LEU A 186 -13.24 22.15 -15.43
CA LEU A 186 -12.23 23.09 -15.94
C LEU A 186 -12.84 24.42 -16.39
N ILE A 187 -14.01 24.40 -17.02
CA ILE A 187 -14.67 25.62 -17.49
C ILE A 187 -15.14 26.49 -16.30
N SER A 188 -15.61 25.86 -15.23
CA SER A 188 -16.12 26.55 -14.04
C SER A 188 -15.01 26.90 -13.03
N TYR A 189 -13.87 26.20 -13.03
CA TYR A 189 -12.83 26.26 -11.99
C TYR A 189 -12.43 27.68 -11.54
N PHE A 190 -12.13 28.56 -12.51
CA PHE A 190 -11.73 29.95 -12.21
C PHE A 190 -12.88 30.96 -12.23
N ARG A 191 -14.09 30.54 -12.60
CA ARG A 191 -15.24 31.43 -12.85
C ARG A 191 -16.33 31.32 -11.77
N ASP A 192 -16.61 30.10 -11.34
CA ASP A 192 -17.69 29.77 -10.42
C ASP A 192 -17.24 28.66 -9.47
N PRO A 193 -16.76 29.02 -8.26
CA PRO A 193 -16.29 28.06 -7.28
C PRO A 193 -17.36 27.05 -6.84
N ALA A 194 -18.64 27.44 -6.83
CA ALA A 194 -19.72 26.55 -6.39
C ALA A 194 -19.97 25.46 -7.43
N ALA A 195 -20.09 25.84 -8.71
CA ALA A 195 -20.22 24.89 -9.81
C ALA A 195 -18.98 24.00 -9.96
N ALA A 196 -17.78 24.57 -9.76
CA ALA A 196 -16.53 23.82 -9.79
C ALA A 196 -16.49 22.75 -8.70
N ASN A 197 -16.83 23.10 -7.45
CA ASN A 197 -16.85 22.14 -6.34
C ASN A 197 -17.86 21.00 -6.59
N GLN A 198 -19.03 21.31 -7.16
CA GLN A 198 -20.02 20.28 -7.49
C GLN A 198 -19.52 19.34 -8.59
N ALA A 199 -18.90 19.88 -9.65
CA ALA A 199 -18.31 19.08 -10.72
C ALA A 199 -17.13 18.24 -10.21
N LEU A 200 -16.32 18.81 -9.32
CA LEU A 200 -15.22 18.14 -8.62
C LEU A 200 -15.71 16.94 -7.81
N GLU A 201 -16.67 17.16 -6.91
CA GLU A 201 -17.25 16.09 -6.10
C GLU A 201 -17.89 15.00 -6.97
N SER A 202 -18.64 15.39 -8.00
CA SER A 202 -19.26 14.44 -8.92
C SER A 202 -18.21 13.60 -9.64
N PHE A 203 -17.15 14.22 -10.16
CA PHE A 203 -16.06 13.53 -10.84
C PHE A 203 -15.34 12.56 -9.89
N VAL A 204 -14.93 13.03 -8.72
CA VAL A 204 -14.16 12.23 -7.75
C VAL A 204 -14.99 11.04 -7.25
N ASN A 205 -16.28 11.23 -6.96
CA ASN A 205 -17.18 10.14 -6.56
C ASN A 205 -17.23 9.05 -7.64
N THR A 206 -17.44 9.43 -8.90
CA THR A 206 -17.50 8.46 -10.00
C THR A 206 -16.17 7.71 -10.16
N VAL A 207 -15.03 8.41 -10.10
CA VAL A 207 -13.69 7.81 -10.16
C VAL A 207 -13.47 6.81 -9.02
N PHE A 208 -13.83 7.19 -7.79
CA PHE A 208 -13.65 6.36 -6.60
C PHE A 208 -14.51 5.08 -6.61
N PHE A 209 -15.80 5.20 -6.94
CA PHE A 209 -16.71 4.06 -6.97
C PHE A 209 -16.45 3.11 -8.14
N SER A 210 -15.97 3.64 -9.28
CA SER A 210 -15.57 2.83 -10.43
C SER A 210 -14.13 2.31 -10.35
N ASP A 211 -13.40 2.58 -9.26
CA ASP A 211 -12.02 2.10 -9.03
C ASP A 211 -11.07 2.44 -10.21
N ILE A 212 -11.17 3.67 -10.72
CA ILE A 212 -10.39 4.13 -11.86
C ILE A 212 -8.98 4.51 -11.40
N PRO A 213 -7.91 4.02 -12.07
CA PRO A 213 -6.54 4.39 -11.74
C PRO A 213 -6.29 5.89 -11.87
N VAL A 214 -5.48 6.45 -10.98
CA VAL A 214 -5.07 7.87 -11.01
C VAL A 214 -4.46 8.27 -12.36
N THR A 215 -3.75 7.34 -13.01
CA THR A 215 -3.16 7.57 -14.34
C THR A 215 -4.21 7.93 -15.39
N LYS A 216 -5.41 7.33 -15.32
CA LYS A 216 -6.52 7.66 -16.23
C LYS A 216 -7.11 9.04 -15.95
N THR A 217 -7.15 9.48 -14.70
CA THR A 217 -7.54 10.86 -14.36
C THR A 217 -6.58 11.89 -14.97
N VAL A 218 -5.28 11.62 -14.93
CA VAL A 218 -4.26 12.47 -15.56
C VAL A 218 -4.39 12.46 -17.08
N GLU A 219 -4.67 11.31 -17.68
CA GLU A 219 -4.90 11.18 -19.13
C GLU A 219 -6.08 12.04 -19.58
N ILE A 220 -7.25 11.92 -18.92
CA ILE A 220 -8.43 12.76 -19.20
C ILE A 220 -8.09 14.26 -19.11
N HIS A 221 -7.28 14.64 -18.11
CA HIS A 221 -6.84 16.03 -17.99
C HIS A 221 -6.00 16.47 -19.20
N MET A 222 -5.01 15.67 -19.60
CA MET A 222 -4.13 16.02 -20.72
C MET A 222 -4.89 16.12 -22.03
N ASP A 223 -5.78 15.15 -22.32
CA ASP A 223 -6.59 15.14 -23.53
C ASP A 223 -7.46 16.39 -23.64
N LEU A 224 -8.09 16.82 -22.53
CA LEU A 224 -8.90 18.04 -22.49
C LEU A 224 -8.07 19.32 -22.65
N ILE A 225 -6.86 19.37 -22.09
CA ILE A 225 -5.95 20.50 -22.28
C ILE A 225 -5.50 20.60 -23.73
N ASP A 226 -5.22 19.47 -24.39
CA ASP A 226 -4.88 19.42 -25.81
C ASP A 226 -6.05 19.84 -26.69
N GLU A 227 -7.28 19.41 -26.37
CA GLU A 227 -8.50 19.90 -27.02
C GLU A 227 -8.65 21.43 -26.91
N PHE A 228 -8.50 21.97 -25.70
CA PHE A 228 -8.59 23.41 -25.46
C PHE A 228 -7.49 24.18 -26.20
N TRP A 229 -6.27 23.64 -26.21
CA TRP A 229 -5.16 24.23 -26.96
C TRP A 229 -5.46 24.32 -28.46
N ASN A 230 -5.95 23.23 -29.06
CA ASN A 230 -6.35 23.19 -30.47
C ASN A 230 -7.44 24.21 -30.78
N LEU A 231 -8.47 24.30 -29.94
CA LEU A 231 -9.56 25.27 -30.08
C LEU A 231 -9.09 26.73 -29.96
N LEU A 232 -8.17 27.03 -29.05
CA LEU A 232 -7.62 28.37 -28.86
C LEU A 232 -6.69 28.78 -30.00
N LYS A 233 -5.88 27.85 -30.50
CA LYS A 233 -5.01 28.06 -31.67
C LYS A 233 -5.84 28.41 -32.89
N PHE A 234 -6.96 27.70 -33.11
CA PHE A 234 -7.89 28.01 -34.20
C PHE A 234 -8.54 29.40 -34.05
N LYS A 235 -8.79 29.84 -32.81
CA LYS A 235 -9.35 31.17 -32.51
C LYS A 235 -8.29 32.28 -32.41
N GLY A 236 -7.01 31.98 -32.62
CA GLY A 236 -5.90 32.94 -32.52
C GLY A 236 -5.70 33.54 -31.12
N ARG A 237 -6.14 32.86 -30.06
CA ARG A 237 -6.02 33.34 -28.67
C ARG A 237 -4.75 32.83 -28.00
N LYS A 238 -4.27 33.57 -27.00
CA LYS A 238 -3.18 33.12 -26.11
C LYS A 238 -3.61 31.88 -25.32
N ASN A 239 -2.67 30.99 -25.08
CA ASN A 239 -2.86 29.68 -24.46
C ASN A 239 -2.02 29.50 -23.17
N ASP A 240 -1.31 30.55 -22.72
CA ASP A 240 -0.45 30.48 -21.54
C ASP A 240 -1.20 30.09 -20.26
N PHE A 241 -2.48 30.47 -20.14
CA PHE A 241 -3.35 30.17 -19.00
C PHE A 241 -3.70 28.69 -18.86
N LEU A 242 -3.52 27.86 -19.90
CA LEU A 242 -3.81 26.42 -19.81
C LEU A 242 -2.93 25.73 -18.74
N ARG A 243 -1.77 26.32 -18.44
CA ARG A 243 -0.89 25.84 -17.36
C ARG A 243 -1.53 26.00 -15.98
N ASP A 244 -2.44 26.95 -15.81
CA ASP A 244 -3.10 27.23 -14.54
C ASP A 244 -4.07 26.10 -14.17
N TYR A 245 -4.58 25.34 -15.16
CA TYR A 245 -5.39 24.16 -14.92
C TYR A 245 -4.65 23.01 -14.23
N ARG A 246 -3.33 23.08 -14.08
CA ARG A 246 -2.57 22.18 -13.19
C ARG A 246 -3.07 22.26 -11.74
N LEU A 247 -3.56 23.43 -11.31
CA LEU A 247 -4.19 23.60 -9.99
C LEU A 247 -5.46 22.76 -9.87
N ALA A 248 -6.31 22.74 -10.92
CA ALA A 248 -7.50 21.91 -10.95
C ALA A 248 -7.17 20.41 -10.89
N LEU A 249 -6.11 19.97 -11.56
CA LEU A 249 -5.65 18.58 -11.46
C LEU A 249 -5.17 18.25 -10.04
N MET A 250 -4.36 19.12 -9.42
CA MET A 250 -3.92 18.92 -8.03
C MET A 250 -5.09 18.81 -7.06
N ASP A 251 -6.11 19.64 -7.26
CA ASP A 251 -7.31 19.65 -6.43
C ASP A 251 -8.12 18.35 -6.53
N VAL A 252 -8.31 17.85 -7.76
CA VAL A 252 -8.93 16.53 -8.03
C VAL A 252 -8.17 15.40 -7.36
N LEU A 253 -6.84 15.39 -7.50
CA LEU A 253 -6.00 14.36 -6.89
C LEU A 253 -6.04 14.42 -5.35
N ALA A 254 -6.05 15.62 -4.77
CA ALA A 254 -6.16 15.80 -3.33
C ALA A 254 -7.50 15.25 -2.80
N HIS A 255 -8.61 15.58 -3.46
CA HIS A 255 -9.93 15.08 -3.10
C HIS A 255 -10.04 13.56 -3.23
N LEU A 256 -9.48 12.99 -4.30
CA LEU A 256 -9.46 11.54 -4.49
C LEU A 256 -8.62 10.84 -3.40
N CYS A 257 -7.43 11.36 -3.10
CA CYS A 257 -6.58 10.85 -2.02
C CYS A 257 -7.30 10.90 -0.67
N GLU A 258 -7.98 12.00 -0.37
CA GLU A 258 -8.74 12.16 0.87
C GLU A 258 -9.92 11.17 0.95
N MET A 259 -10.63 10.93 -0.17
CA MET A 259 -11.67 9.91 -0.23
C MET A 259 -11.13 8.50 0.03
N TYR A 260 -10.01 8.13 -0.56
CA TYR A 260 -9.36 6.85 -0.27
C TYR A 260 -8.89 6.76 1.19
N ARG A 261 -8.35 7.85 1.74
CA ARG A 261 -7.92 7.91 3.15
C ARG A 261 -9.08 7.71 4.12
N ARG A 262 -10.22 8.38 3.90
CA ARG A 262 -11.43 8.25 4.73
C ARG A 262 -12.12 6.90 4.58
N SER A 263 -11.87 6.21 3.48
CA SER A 263 -12.41 4.87 3.24
C SER A 263 -11.64 3.78 3.98
N LEU A 264 -10.46 4.10 4.50
CA LEU A 264 -9.76 3.23 5.43
C LEU A 264 -10.41 3.41 6.81
N PRO A 265 -10.79 2.31 7.47
CA PRO A 265 -11.28 2.38 8.83
C PRO A 265 -10.18 2.96 9.73
N PRO A 266 -10.52 3.82 10.69
CA PRO A 266 -9.53 4.30 11.65
C PRO A 266 -8.90 3.10 12.38
N GLU A 267 -7.64 3.23 12.75
CA GLU A 267 -6.92 2.27 13.58
C GLU A 267 -7.76 1.81 14.78
N PRO A 268 -7.61 0.54 15.20
CA PRO A 268 -8.76 -0.33 15.36
C PRO A 268 -9.73 0.13 16.45
N PHE A 269 -10.98 0.24 16.02
CA PHE A 269 -12.18 0.41 16.83
C PHE A 269 -12.50 -0.89 17.60
N PHE A 270 -11.65 -1.31 18.55
CA PHE A 270 -11.89 -2.51 19.36
C PHE A 270 -12.84 -2.28 20.55
N GLU A 271 -13.42 -1.09 20.72
CA GLU A 271 -14.19 -0.77 21.92
C GLU A 271 -15.70 -1.12 21.85
N LYS A 272 -16.21 -1.71 20.76
CA LYS A 272 -17.68 -1.88 20.60
C LYS A 272 -18.21 -3.19 20.01
N ILE A 273 -17.41 -4.25 19.89
CA ILE A 273 -17.94 -5.54 19.40
C ILE A 273 -18.46 -6.44 20.55
N GLU A 274 -17.98 -6.29 21.79
CA GLU A 274 -18.53 -7.04 22.93
C GLU A 274 -19.96 -6.64 23.32
N ALA A 275 -20.45 -5.47 22.90
CA ALA A 275 -21.80 -5.02 23.21
C ALA A 275 -22.89 -5.64 22.32
N VAL A 276 -22.53 -6.34 21.24
CA VAL A 276 -23.49 -6.91 20.28
C VAL A 276 -23.52 -8.44 20.29
N SER A 277 -22.51 -9.12 20.85
CA SER A 277 -22.55 -10.57 21.09
C SER A 277 -23.04 -10.91 22.50
N GLY A 278 -24.24 -10.44 22.84
CA GLY A 278 -25.03 -11.01 23.93
C GLY A 278 -25.63 -12.35 23.50
N PHE A 279 -24.78 -13.36 23.25
CA PHE A 279 -25.24 -14.74 23.06
C PHE A 279 -25.00 -15.50 24.35
N THR A 280 -26.11 -15.70 25.06
CA THR A 280 -26.33 -16.50 26.26
C THR A 280 -25.51 -17.78 26.32
N ALA A 281 -24.48 -17.82 27.17
CA ALA A 281 -23.99 -19.07 27.74
C ALA A 281 -24.85 -19.39 28.97
N ALA A 282 -25.87 -20.23 28.77
CA ALA A 282 -26.63 -20.82 29.86
C ALA A 282 -25.67 -21.67 30.70
N ARG A 283 -25.45 -21.20 31.92
CA ARG A 283 -24.74 -21.87 33.01
C ARG A 283 -25.60 -23.07 33.44
N GLN A 284 -25.18 -24.27 33.08
CA GLN A 284 -25.77 -25.51 33.61
C GLN A 284 -25.15 -25.75 34.99
N GLU A 285 -25.93 -25.48 36.02
CA GLU A 285 -25.69 -25.88 37.40
C GLU A 285 -25.75 -27.41 37.51
N MET A 286 -24.70 -28.00 38.09
CA MET A 286 -24.77 -29.28 38.80
C MET A 286 -23.90 -29.14 40.05
N CYS A 287 -24.52 -28.62 41.11
CA CYS A 287 -24.57 -29.15 42.46
C CYS A 287 -25.33 -28.17 43.37
#